data_AF-A0A2H3F1W3-F1
#
_entry.id   AF-A0A2H3F1W3-F1
#
_cell.length_a   1.000
_cell.length_b   1.000
_cell.length_c   1.000
_cell.angle_alpha   90.00
_cell.angle_beta   90.00
_cell.angle_gamma   90.00
#
_symmetry.space_group_name_H-M   'P 1'
#
loop_
_entity.id
_entity.type
_entity.pdbx_description
1 polymer ?
#
loop_
_entity_poly.entity_id
_entity_poly.type
_entity_poly.pdbx_seq_one_letter_code
_entity_poly.pdbx_strand_id
1 'polypeptide(L)'
;MYHKLYPPPVVDPPCTNCTLKVPVDLQSGCHPNFAGAALTLSTPSGALSWSAKPIIGNPLSGSSSPSKFFFQQTGFPIVSYIIKTVENNNFALEVQGGVPLIGNNPNQKWVVDCSWCSSTDISLTKGKIASGCRISSDTNKQCVTSKTNPMTLTACDGSGDQLFDITAVAV
;
A
#
# COMPACT_ATOMS: atom_id res chain seq x y z
N MET A 1 9.91 -46.94 35.73
CA MET A 1 8.70 -46.09 35.71
C MET A 1 8.88 -44.98 36.73
N TYR A 2 9.03 -43.73 36.28
CA TYR A 2 8.87 -42.54 37.11
C TYR A 2 8.23 -41.45 36.23
N HIS A 3 6.98 -41.09 36.51
CA HIS A 3 6.30 -39.95 35.88
C HIS A 3 6.59 -38.70 36.71
N LYS A 4 7.16 -37.68 36.05
CA LYS A 4 7.21 -36.31 36.59
C LYS A 4 5.79 -35.73 36.54
N LEU A 5 5.25 -35.36 37.70
CA LEU A 5 4.03 -34.57 37.81
C LEU A 5 4.36 -33.10 37.51
N TYR A 6 3.75 -32.53 36.46
CA TYR A 6 3.74 -31.09 36.23
C TYR A 6 2.61 -30.46 37.05
N PRO A 7 2.82 -29.29 37.69
CA PRO A 7 1.73 -28.57 38.34
C PRO A 7 0.75 -28.00 37.30
N PRO A 8 -0.55 -27.90 37.63
CA PRO A 8 -1.54 -27.34 36.72
C PRO A 8 -1.30 -25.84 36.47
N PRO A 9 -1.68 -25.32 35.29
CA PRO A 9 -1.53 -23.91 34.98
C PRO A 9 -2.42 -23.05 35.90
N VAL A 10 -1.83 -22.01 36.47
CA VAL A 10 -2.55 -20.98 37.24
C VAL A 10 -3.44 -20.21 36.25
N VAL A 11 -4.75 -20.30 36.43
CA VAL A 11 -5.72 -19.49 35.68
C VAL A 11 -5.93 -18.21 36.45
N ASP A 12 -5.43 -17.09 35.93
CA ASP A 12 -5.67 -15.77 36.51
C ASP A 12 -7.16 -15.41 36.45
N PRO A 13 -7.71 -14.74 37.48
CA PRO A 13 -9.10 -14.33 37.51
C PRO A 13 -9.38 -13.22 36.47
N PRO A 14 -10.60 -13.16 35.90
CA PRO A 14 -10.93 -12.17 34.89
C PRO A 14 -10.99 -10.76 35.49
N CYS A 15 -10.09 -9.88 35.06
CA CYS A 15 -10.13 -8.46 35.42
C CYS A 15 -11.40 -7.79 34.88
N THR A 16 -12.26 -7.32 35.78
CA THR A 16 -13.57 -6.71 35.48
C THR A 16 -13.49 -5.26 35.00
N ASN A 17 -12.28 -4.71 34.77
CA ASN A 17 -12.11 -3.35 34.25
C ASN A 17 -10.78 -3.13 33.50
N CYS A 18 -10.32 -4.13 32.74
CA CYS A 18 -9.31 -3.90 31.72
C CYS A 18 -9.96 -3.13 30.57
N THR A 19 -9.94 -1.80 30.60
CA THR A 19 -10.01 -1.05 29.34
C THR A 19 -8.78 -1.50 28.55
N LEU A 20 -8.99 -2.38 27.56
CA LEU A 20 -7.99 -2.70 26.56
C LEU A 20 -7.53 -1.37 26.00
N LYS A 21 -6.35 -0.92 26.41
CA LYS A 21 -5.58 0.05 25.65
C LYS A 21 -5.13 -0.73 24.43
N VAL A 22 -6.03 -0.85 23.46
CA VAL A 22 -5.76 -1.48 22.16
C VAL A 22 -4.48 -0.80 21.69
N PRO A 23 -3.35 -1.52 21.56
CA PRO A 23 -2.20 -0.99 20.87
C PRO A 23 -2.71 -0.46 19.54
N VAL A 24 -2.28 0.72 19.10
CA VAL A 24 -2.64 1.25 17.77
C VAL A 24 -1.90 0.39 16.73
N ASP A 25 -2.34 -0.85 16.59
CA ASP A 25 -1.76 -1.88 15.73
C ASP A 25 -2.93 -2.53 14.99
N LEU A 26 -2.95 -2.30 13.68
CA LEU A 26 -3.91 -2.77 12.69
C LEU A 26 -5.40 -2.51 13.03
N GLN A 27 -5.88 -1.31 12.70
CA GLN A 27 -7.15 -1.32 11.95
C GLN A 27 -6.90 -2.25 10.77
N SER A 28 -7.60 -3.40 10.72
CA SER A 28 -7.57 -4.34 9.60
C SER A 28 -7.92 -3.57 8.33
N GLY A 29 -6.91 -3.03 7.67
CA GLY A 29 -7.12 -2.34 6.42
C GLY A 29 -7.51 -3.34 5.34
N CYS A 30 -8.03 -2.81 4.26
CA CYS A 30 -8.51 -3.61 3.15
C CYS A 30 -7.52 -3.54 1.98
N HIS A 31 -7.47 -4.63 1.21
CA HIS A 31 -6.59 -4.79 0.06
C HIS A 31 -7.47 -4.90 -1.21
N PRO A 32 -7.70 -3.81 -1.95
CA PRO A 32 -8.61 -3.84 -3.09
C PRO A 32 -8.10 -4.72 -4.22
N ASN A 33 -8.99 -5.41 -4.93
CA ASN A 33 -8.64 -6.03 -6.20
C ASN A 33 -8.75 -5.00 -7.33
N PHE A 34 -7.63 -4.57 -7.89
CA PHE A 34 -7.57 -3.56 -8.95
C PHE A 34 -7.62 -4.11 -10.38
N ALA A 35 -7.94 -5.40 -10.54
CA ALA A 35 -7.88 -6.05 -11.84
C ALA A 35 -8.66 -5.28 -12.93
N GLY A 36 -7.96 -4.99 -14.03
CA GLY A 36 -8.54 -4.35 -15.22
C GLY A 36 -8.67 -2.82 -15.16
N ALA A 37 -8.36 -2.16 -14.04
CA ALA A 37 -8.49 -0.70 -13.92
C ALA A 37 -7.14 0.02 -14.04
N ALA A 38 -7.11 1.12 -14.81
CA ALA A 38 -6.07 2.13 -14.70
C ALA A 38 -6.33 3.00 -13.47
N LEU A 39 -5.30 3.25 -12.67
CA LEU A 39 -5.43 3.93 -11.39
C LEU A 39 -4.63 5.23 -11.37
N THR A 40 -5.16 6.21 -10.66
CA THR A 40 -4.43 7.39 -10.20
C THR A 40 -4.41 7.40 -8.68
N LEU A 41 -3.32 7.89 -8.10
CA LEU A 41 -3.14 8.00 -6.66
C LEU A 41 -2.93 9.46 -6.31
N SER A 42 -3.76 9.99 -5.43
CA SER A 42 -3.71 11.37 -4.96
C SER A 42 -3.59 11.42 -3.45
N THR A 43 -2.86 12.38 -2.91
CA THR A 43 -2.97 12.71 -1.47
C THR A 43 -4.45 13.01 -1.10
N PRO A 44 -4.89 12.80 0.14
CA PRO A 44 -6.27 13.06 0.56
C PRO A 44 -6.75 14.50 0.30
N SER A 45 -5.82 15.46 0.28
CA SER A 45 -6.11 16.86 -0.09
C SER A 45 -6.39 17.07 -1.59
N GLY A 46 -6.03 16.10 -2.43
CA GLY A 46 -6.05 16.22 -3.89
C GLY A 46 -4.94 17.09 -4.48
N ALA A 47 -4.10 17.73 -3.66
CA ALA A 47 -3.10 18.70 -4.12
C ALA A 47 -1.97 18.07 -4.94
N LEU A 48 -1.54 16.86 -4.55
CA LEU A 48 -0.50 16.09 -5.24
C LEU A 48 -1.01 14.71 -5.61
N SER A 49 -0.60 14.25 -6.78
CA SER A 49 -0.80 12.90 -7.28
C SER A 49 0.51 12.25 -7.70
N TRP A 50 0.53 10.92 -7.70
CA TRP A 50 1.65 10.14 -8.22
C TRP A 50 1.84 10.41 -9.70
N SER A 51 3.08 10.73 -10.07
CA SER A 51 3.48 10.95 -11.45
C SER A 51 4.88 10.39 -11.69
N ALA A 52 5.02 9.69 -12.81
CA ALA A 52 6.28 9.18 -13.29
C ALA A 52 6.21 8.98 -14.80
N LYS A 53 7.31 9.24 -15.50
CA LYS A 53 7.46 8.93 -16.91
C LYS A 53 7.83 7.45 -17.07
N PRO A 54 7.36 6.75 -18.11
CA PRO A 54 7.69 5.36 -18.38
C PRO A 54 9.12 5.24 -18.94
N ILE A 55 10.12 5.61 -18.15
CA ILE A 55 11.54 5.60 -18.51
C ILE A 55 12.31 5.06 -17.30
N ILE A 56 13.18 4.08 -17.52
CA ILE A 56 14.02 3.50 -16.47
C ILE A 56 14.83 4.60 -15.76
N GLY A 57 14.84 4.56 -14.43
CA GLY A 57 15.49 5.54 -13.56
C GLY A 57 14.65 6.79 -13.27
N ASN A 58 13.47 6.95 -13.87
CA ASN A 58 12.62 8.11 -13.57
C ASN A 58 12.01 7.97 -12.17
N PRO A 59 12.19 8.95 -11.27
CA PRO A 59 11.71 8.82 -9.90
C PRO A 59 10.19 9.06 -9.82
N LEU A 60 9.54 8.38 -8.88
CA LEU A 60 8.16 8.68 -8.52
C LEU A 60 8.09 10.08 -7.92
N SER A 61 7.22 10.93 -8.46
CA SER A 61 7.13 12.35 -8.09
C SER A 61 5.70 12.74 -7.72
N GLY A 62 5.57 13.80 -6.92
CA GLY A 62 4.29 14.47 -6.67
C GLY A 62 4.02 15.53 -7.73
N SER A 63 2.84 15.48 -8.36
CA SER A 63 2.43 16.39 -9.42
C SER A 63 0.94 16.67 -9.38
N SER A 64 0.50 17.82 -9.92
CA SER A 64 -0.91 18.11 -10.19
C SER A 64 -1.45 17.39 -11.44
N SER A 65 -0.56 16.81 -12.25
CA SER A 65 -0.89 16.01 -13.43
C SER A 65 -0.60 14.54 -13.15
N PRO A 66 -1.60 13.71 -12.78
CA PRO A 66 -1.39 12.33 -12.39
C PRO A 66 -0.96 11.46 -13.57
N SER A 67 -0.01 10.56 -13.33
CA SER A 67 0.23 9.42 -14.22
C SER A 67 -0.74 8.29 -13.89
N LYS A 68 -0.96 7.39 -14.86
CA LYS A 68 -1.80 6.21 -14.67
C LYS A 68 -0.97 4.97 -14.41
N PHE A 69 -1.42 4.15 -13.48
CA PHE A 69 -0.74 2.91 -13.08
C PHE A 69 -1.69 1.71 -13.10
N PHE A 70 -1.15 0.53 -13.41
CA PHE A 70 -1.81 -0.75 -13.16
C PHE A 70 -1.25 -1.37 -11.88
N PHE A 71 -2.13 -1.83 -11.01
CA PHE A 71 -1.76 -2.57 -9.81
C PHE A 71 -2.11 -4.04 -10.04
N GLN A 72 -1.11 -4.80 -10.47
CA GLN A 72 -1.28 -6.22 -10.73
C GLN A 72 -1.12 -6.99 -9.41
N GLN A 73 -2.22 -7.49 -8.88
CA GLN A 73 -2.23 -8.28 -7.65
C GLN A 73 -1.40 -9.57 -7.82
N THR A 74 -0.60 -9.89 -6.81
CA THR A 74 0.19 -11.11 -6.69
C THR A 74 0.09 -11.66 -5.26
N GLY A 75 0.00 -12.99 -5.16
CA GLY A 75 -0.04 -13.69 -3.87
C GLY A 75 -1.45 -13.89 -3.32
N PHE A 76 -1.57 -14.98 -2.54
CA PHE A 76 -2.70 -15.36 -1.69
C PHE A 76 -2.14 -16.25 -0.57
N PRO A 77 -2.52 -16.08 0.71
CA PRO A 77 -3.46 -15.10 1.27
C PRO A 77 -2.87 -13.69 1.47
N ILE A 78 -1.55 -13.56 1.41
CA ILE A 78 -0.87 -12.25 1.54
C ILE A 78 -0.93 -11.54 0.19
N VAL A 79 -1.70 -10.45 0.16
CA VAL A 79 -1.93 -9.65 -1.05
C VAL A 79 -0.80 -8.64 -1.21
N SER A 80 -0.14 -8.68 -2.37
CA SER A 80 0.88 -7.71 -2.78
C SER A 80 0.65 -7.32 -4.23
N TYR A 81 1.28 -6.24 -4.72
CA TYR A 81 1.05 -5.71 -6.05
C TYR A 81 2.36 -5.44 -6.76
N ILE A 82 2.39 -5.73 -8.07
CA ILE A 82 3.35 -5.15 -8.98
C ILE A 82 2.69 -3.91 -9.58
N ILE A 83 3.33 -2.75 -9.41
CA ILE A 83 2.80 -1.47 -9.89
C ILE A 83 3.49 -1.15 -11.22
N LYS A 84 2.73 -1.02 -12.30
CA LYS A 84 3.23 -0.76 -13.66
C LYS A 84 2.69 0.56 -14.19
N THR A 85 3.46 1.24 -15.04
CA THR A 85 2.95 2.41 -15.76
C THR A 85 2.02 1.98 -16.88
N VAL A 86 0.83 2.58 -17.00
CA VAL A 86 -0.13 2.26 -18.08
C VAL A 86 0.43 2.57 -19.46
N GLU A 87 1.24 3.63 -19.58
CA GLU A 87 1.86 4.04 -20.85
C GLU A 87 2.86 2.99 -21.39
N ASN A 88 3.47 2.19 -20.50
CA ASN A 88 4.35 1.09 -20.88
C ASN A 88 4.39 0.01 -19.79
N ASN A 89 3.69 -1.10 -20.02
CA ASN A 89 3.57 -2.20 -19.06
C ASN A 89 4.85 -3.05 -18.91
N ASN A 90 5.90 -2.76 -19.68
CA ASN A 90 7.22 -3.37 -19.49
C ASN A 90 8.00 -2.73 -18.33
N PHE A 91 7.54 -1.58 -17.83
CA PHE A 91 8.18 -0.88 -16.72
C PHE A 91 7.33 -0.94 -15.45
N ALA A 92 8.00 -1.09 -14.32
CA ALA A 92 7.39 -1.22 -13.00
C ALA A 92 7.97 -0.20 -12.04
N LEU A 93 7.22 0.12 -10.98
CA LEU A 93 7.72 0.88 -9.85
C LEU A 93 8.59 -0.02 -8.97
N GLU A 94 9.80 0.43 -8.72
CA GLU A 94 10.88 -0.30 -8.07
C GLU A 94 11.52 0.50 -6.95
N VAL A 95 12.25 -0.20 -6.08
CA VAL A 95 13.11 0.44 -5.09
C VAL A 95 14.56 0.24 -5.49
N GLN A 96 15.25 1.33 -5.81
CA GLN A 96 16.68 1.33 -6.10
C GLN A 96 17.37 2.39 -5.23
N GLY A 97 18.39 1.98 -4.46
CA GLY A 97 19.08 2.88 -3.54
C GLY A 97 18.18 3.50 -2.47
N GLY A 98 17.05 2.87 -2.13
CA GLY A 98 16.05 3.40 -1.18
C GLY A 98 15.06 4.40 -1.79
N VAL A 99 15.11 4.64 -3.10
CA VAL A 99 14.22 5.59 -3.80
C VAL A 99 13.21 4.82 -4.66
N PRO A 100 11.92 5.23 -4.66
CA PRO A 100 10.92 4.67 -5.57
C PRO A 100 11.10 5.26 -6.97
N LEU A 101 11.40 4.41 -7.96
CA LEU A 101 11.61 4.82 -9.35
C LEU A 101 11.09 3.80 -10.35
N ILE A 102 10.94 4.19 -11.61
CA ILE A 102 10.55 3.31 -12.70
C ILE A 102 11.74 2.46 -13.13
N GLY A 103 11.57 1.14 -13.18
CA GLY A 103 12.61 0.19 -13.57
C GLY A 103 12.06 -0.96 -14.42
N ASN A 104 12.81 -2.07 -14.44
CA ASN A 104 12.52 -3.28 -15.20
C ASN A 104 12.55 -4.59 -14.38
N ASN A 105 12.62 -4.52 -13.05
CA ASN A 105 12.49 -5.65 -12.14
C ASN A 105 11.01 -6.02 -11.90
N PRO A 106 10.52 -7.10 -12.52
CA PRO A 106 9.13 -7.54 -12.36
C PRO A 106 8.84 -8.14 -10.98
N ASN A 107 9.86 -8.30 -10.13
CA ASN A 107 9.72 -8.92 -8.81
C ASN A 107 9.55 -7.90 -7.69
N GLN A 108 9.62 -6.59 -7.97
CA GLN A 108 9.29 -5.60 -6.94
C GLN A 108 7.82 -5.71 -6.57
N LYS A 109 7.57 -6.00 -5.29
CA LYS A 109 6.25 -6.05 -4.70
C LYS A 109 5.99 -4.85 -3.80
N TRP A 110 4.74 -4.46 -3.76
CA TRP A 110 4.21 -3.37 -2.94
C TRP A 110 3.01 -3.88 -2.16
N VAL A 111 2.91 -3.50 -0.89
CA VAL A 111 1.72 -3.73 -0.09
C VAL A 111 0.89 -2.45 -0.13
N VAL A 112 -0.41 -2.60 -0.32
CA VAL A 112 -1.37 -1.50 -0.29
C VAL A 112 -2.35 -1.79 0.83
N ASP A 113 -2.33 -0.95 1.86
CA ASP A 113 -3.17 -1.11 3.04
C ASP A 113 -4.05 0.13 3.21
N CYS A 114 -5.36 -0.04 3.03
CA CYS A 114 -6.31 1.07 2.96
C CYS A 114 -7.27 1.09 4.15
N SER A 115 -7.60 2.29 4.61
CA SER A 115 -8.63 2.49 5.64
C SER A 115 -10.04 2.19 5.11
N TRP A 116 -10.27 2.40 3.81
CA TRP A 116 -11.54 2.11 3.15
C TRP A 116 -11.33 1.61 1.73
N CYS A 117 -12.15 0.64 1.32
CA CYS A 117 -12.19 0.09 -0.03
C CYS A 117 -13.64 -0.06 -0.48
N SER A 118 -13.90 0.23 -1.75
CA SER A 118 -15.18 -0.05 -2.38
C SER A 118 -15.46 -1.55 -2.38
N SER A 119 -16.71 -1.92 -2.10
CA SER A 119 -17.22 -3.29 -2.25
C SER A 119 -17.66 -3.62 -3.69
N THR A 120 -17.56 -2.66 -4.60
CA THR A 120 -18.05 -2.77 -5.99
C THR A 120 -16.96 -3.35 -6.88
N ASP A 121 -17.35 -4.09 -7.94
CA ASP A 121 -16.41 -4.56 -8.95
C ASP A 121 -15.70 -3.37 -9.62
N ILE A 122 -14.39 -3.27 -9.35
CA ILE A 122 -13.54 -2.16 -9.80
C ILE A 122 -13.37 -2.17 -11.32
N SER A 123 -13.54 -3.31 -11.99
CA SER A 123 -13.42 -3.42 -13.45
C SER A 123 -14.50 -2.64 -14.22
N LEU A 124 -15.62 -2.32 -13.56
CA LEU A 124 -16.75 -1.58 -14.11
C LEU A 124 -16.91 -0.18 -13.49
N THR A 125 -16.11 0.15 -12.47
CA THR A 125 -16.28 1.37 -11.67
C THR A 125 -15.28 2.44 -12.10
N LYS A 126 -15.78 3.65 -12.40
CA LYS A 126 -14.97 4.87 -12.47
C LYS A 126 -15.15 5.66 -11.17
N GLY A 127 -14.07 6.25 -10.66
CA GLY A 127 -14.10 7.06 -9.44
C GLY A 127 -13.30 6.47 -8.29
N LYS A 128 -13.50 7.04 -7.10
CA LYS A 128 -12.73 6.68 -5.90
C LYS A 128 -13.07 5.25 -5.46
N ILE A 129 -12.07 4.38 -5.41
CA ILE A 129 -12.24 2.95 -5.07
C ILE A 129 -11.56 2.57 -3.77
N ALA A 130 -10.61 3.38 -3.28
CA ALA A 130 -10.01 3.19 -1.98
C ALA A 130 -9.56 4.54 -1.40
N SER A 131 -9.50 4.65 -0.07
CA SER A 131 -9.14 5.88 0.63
C SER A 131 -8.20 5.61 1.79
N GLY A 132 -7.33 6.59 2.08
CA GLY A 132 -6.39 6.50 3.20
C GLY A 132 -5.47 5.30 3.07
N CYS A 133 -4.97 5.05 1.87
CA CYS A 133 -4.10 3.93 1.54
C CYS A 133 -2.65 4.26 1.81
N ARG A 134 -2.00 3.37 2.54
CA ARG A 134 -0.55 3.36 2.73
C ARG A 134 0.05 2.38 1.73
N ILE A 135 1.07 2.82 1.00
CA ILE A 135 1.76 1.99 0.03
C ILE A 135 3.19 1.77 0.52
N SER A 136 3.54 0.52 0.81
CA SER A 136 4.86 0.15 1.32
C SER A 136 5.57 -0.83 0.40
N SER A 137 6.89 -0.72 0.34
CA SER A 137 7.71 -1.67 -0.43
C SER A 137 7.90 -2.94 0.38
N ASP A 138 7.74 -4.09 -0.29
CA ASP A 138 8.05 -5.37 0.35
C ASP A 138 9.56 -5.59 0.59
N THR A 139 10.42 -4.81 -0.07
CA THR A 139 11.89 -4.93 -0.01
C THR A 139 12.45 -4.38 1.30
N ASN A 140 12.04 -3.17 1.68
CA ASN A 140 12.58 -2.46 2.85
C ASN A 140 11.50 -2.12 3.90
N LYS A 141 10.24 -2.51 3.66
CA LYS A 141 9.09 -2.24 4.53
C LYS A 141 8.86 -0.75 4.85
N GLN A 142 9.34 0.12 3.97
CA GLN A 142 9.15 1.57 4.07
C GLN A 142 7.99 2.03 3.19
N CYS A 143 7.40 3.15 3.58
CA CYS A 143 6.23 3.74 2.96
C CYS A 143 6.57 4.90 2.05
N VAL A 144 5.88 4.98 0.91
CA VAL A 144 5.95 6.13 0.02
C VAL A 144 5.44 7.36 0.76
N THR A 145 6.19 8.45 0.72
CA THR A 145 5.80 9.75 1.27
C THR A 145 5.82 10.84 0.20
N SER A 146 4.81 11.70 0.25
CA SER A 146 4.67 12.91 -0.56
C SER A 146 5.32 14.15 0.06
N LYS A 147 6.03 14.01 1.20
CA LYS A 147 6.68 15.11 1.92
C LYS A 147 7.83 15.76 1.12
N THR A 148 8.41 15.01 0.20
CA THR A 148 9.47 15.48 -0.70
C THR A 148 9.03 15.32 -2.16
N ASN A 149 9.68 16.07 -3.06
CA ASN A 149 9.56 15.87 -4.49
C ASN A 149 10.96 15.81 -5.12
N PRO A 150 11.40 14.66 -5.69
CA PRO A 150 10.66 13.40 -5.85
C PRO A 150 10.21 12.75 -4.54
N MET A 151 9.20 11.88 -4.62
CA MET A 151 8.72 11.12 -3.47
C MET A 151 9.79 10.14 -2.99
N THR A 152 9.82 9.87 -1.70
CA THR A 152 10.82 9.01 -1.06
C THR A 152 10.17 7.88 -0.26
N LEU A 153 10.99 6.95 0.23
CA LEU A 153 10.55 5.92 1.17
C LEU A 153 11.02 6.27 2.58
N THR A 154 10.10 6.20 3.53
CA THR A 154 10.38 6.48 4.95
C THR A 154 9.75 5.43 5.86
N ALA A 155 10.10 5.43 7.14
CA ALA A 155 9.44 4.55 8.11
C ALA A 155 7.93 4.81 8.09
N CYS A 156 7.15 3.74 8.02
CA CYS A 156 5.69 3.84 7.99
C CYS A 156 5.16 4.33 9.34
N ASP A 157 4.69 5.58 9.40
CA ASP A 157 4.18 6.21 10.63
C ASP A 157 2.70 6.58 10.51
N GLY A 158 2.12 6.50 9.31
CA GLY A 158 0.72 6.83 9.07
C GLY A 158 0.42 8.32 9.01
N SER A 159 1.44 9.14 8.83
CA SER A 159 1.27 10.57 8.58
C SER A 159 0.43 10.82 7.32
N GLY A 160 -0.21 12.00 7.26
CA GLY A 160 -1.06 12.36 6.12
C GLY A 160 -0.32 12.37 4.78
N ASP A 161 0.99 12.59 4.77
CA ASP A 161 1.84 12.54 3.57
C ASP A 161 2.15 11.11 3.08
N GLN A 162 1.86 10.08 3.88
CA GLN A 162 1.96 8.65 3.52
C GLN A 162 0.62 8.03 3.11
N LEU A 163 -0.46 8.81 3.14
CA LEU A 163 -1.80 8.36 2.80
C LEU A 163 -2.17 8.82 1.39
N PHE A 164 -2.82 7.92 0.65
CA PHE A 164 -3.25 8.17 -0.71
C PHE A 164 -4.66 7.65 -0.94
N ASP A 165 -5.44 8.40 -1.71
CA ASP A 165 -6.70 7.99 -2.26
C ASP A 165 -6.47 7.41 -3.65
N ILE A 166 -7.12 6.28 -3.94
CA ILE A 166 -6.96 5.55 -5.19
C ILE A 166 -8.26 5.68 -6.01
N THR A 167 -8.11 6.16 -7.23
CA THR A 167 -9.21 6.41 -8.16
C THR A 167 -9.03 5.61 -9.43
N ALA A 168 -10.05 4.83 -9.80
CA ALA A 168 -10.12 4.15 -11.08
C ALA A 168 -10.51 5.13 -12.18
N VAL A 169 -9.74 5.13 -13.27
CA VAL A 169 -9.90 6.02 -14.43
C VAL A 169 -9.99 5.22 -15.72
N ALA A 170 -10.49 5.86 -16.78
CA ALA A 170 -10.41 5.26 -18.12
C ALA A 170 -8.94 5.09 -18.53
N VAL A 171 -8.63 3.97 -19.18
CA VAL A 171 -7.31 3.70 -19.77
C VAL A 171 -7.04 4.72 -20.88
#